data_AF-A0A9E3L4H6-F1
#
_entry.id   AF-A0A9E3L4H6-F1
#
_cell.length_a   1.000
_cell.length_b   1.000
_cell.length_c   1.000
_cell.angle_alpha   90.00
_cell.angle_beta   90.00
_cell.angle_gamma   90.00
#
_symmetry.space_group_name_H-M   'P 1'
#
loop_
_entity.id
_entity.type
_entity.pdbx_description
1 polymer ?
#
loop_
_entity_poly.entity_id
_entity_poly.type
_entity_poly.pdbx_seq_one_letter_code
_entity_poly.pdbx_strand_id
1 'polypeptide(L)' 'MFVGLVHPPAAGEKARGVLQFEHAGRVEVEFEVVAMGAPPPGGRAN' A
#
# COMPACT_ATOMS: atom_id res chain seq x y z
N MET A 1 -3.66 -5.96 6.45
CA MET A 1 -4.16 -6.59 5.22
C MET A 1 -5.40 -5.84 4.78
N PHE A 2 -5.50 -5.44 3.51
CA PHE A 2 -6.72 -4.83 2.98
C PHE A 2 -7.77 -5.92 2.75
N VAL A 3 -8.98 -5.73 3.26
CA VAL A 3 -10.13 -6.65 3.13
C VAL A 3 -11.37 -5.85 2.72
N GLY A 4 -12.32 -6.50 2.04
CA GLY A 4 -13.57 -5.84 1.64
C GLY A 4 -13.39 -4.74 0.60
N LEU A 5 -12.48 -4.92 -0.36
CA LEU A 5 -12.26 -3.97 -1.44
C LEU A 5 -13.55 -3.80 -2.26
N VAL A 6 -13.98 -2.54 -2.43
CA VAL A 6 -15.19 -2.20 -3.19
C VAL A 6 -14.99 -2.32 -4.70
N HIS A 7 -13.75 -2.17 -5.16
CA HIS A 7 -13.33 -2.43 -6.53
C HIS A 7 -11.92 -3.03 -6.52
N PRO A 8 -11.54 -3.77 -7.58
CA PRO A 8 -10.16 -4.19 -7.76
C PRO A 8 -9.25 -2.95 -7.91
N PRO A 9 -8.11 -2.90 -7.21
CA PRO A 9 -7.15 -1.81 -7.37
C PRO A 9 -6.31 -2.01 -8.63
N ALA A 10 -5.98 -0.93 -9.32
CA ALA A 10 -5.17 -0.96 -10.54
C ALA A 10 -3.68 -0.69 -10.25
N ALA A 11 -2.78 -1.34 -10.98
CA ALA A 11 -1.35 -1.06 -10.85
C ALA A 11 -1.05 0.42 -11.18
N GLY A 12 -0.22 1.07 -10.36
CA GLY A 12 0.08 2.50 -10.42
C GLY A 12 -0.95 3.40 -9.71
N GLU A 13 -2.05 2.84 -9.20
CA GLU A 13 -2.99 3.56 -8.35
C GLU A 13 -2.36 3.89 -6.99
N LYS A 14 -2.84 4.96 -6.35
CA LYS A 14 -2.45 5.37 -5.00
C LYS A 14 -3.61 5.17 -4.04
N ALA A 15 -3.44 4.29 -3.06
CA ALA A 15 -4.39 4.08 -1.98
C ALA A 15 -3.95 4.88 -0.74
N ARG A 16 -4.79 5.77 -0.23
CA ARG A 16 -4.52 6.53 1.00
C ARG A 16 -5.10 5.82 2.21
N GLY A 17 -4.36 5.83 3.31
CA GLY A 17 -4.79 5.24 4.58
C GLY A 17 -4.26 6.01 5.78
N VAL A 18 -4.82 5.71 6.94
CA VAL A 18 -4.31 6.21 8.23
C VAL A 18 -3.91 5.02 9.07
N LEU A 19 -2.65 5.00 9.49
CA LEU A 19 -2.16 4.08 10.50
C LEU A 19 -2.40 4.70 11.87
N GLN A 20 -3.16 4.01 12.72
CA GLN A 20 -3.35 4.39 14.11
C GLN A 20 -2.44 3.53 14.97
N PHE A 21 -1.47 4.17 15.59
CA PHE A 21 -0.61 3.59 16.61
C PHE A 21 -1.15 3.94 17.99
N GLU A 22 -1.03 3.00 18.93
CA GLU A 22 -1.56 3.16 20.29
C GLU A 22 -0.86 4.30 21.06
N HIS A 23 0.47 4.38 20.96
CA HIS A 23 1.25 5.39 21.68
C HIS A 23 1.75 6.54 20.79
N ALA A 24 1.88 6.31 19.49
CA ALA A 24 2.41 7.30 18.54
C ALA A 24 1.30 8.10 17.81
N GLY A 25 0.03 7.74 17.98
CA GLY A 25 -1.09 8.45 17.36
C GLY A 25 -1.32 8.08 15.89
N ARG A 26 -1.83 9.05 15.10
CA ARG A 26 -2.23 8.84 13.70
C ARG A 26 -1.12 9.24 12.73
N VAL A 27 -0.89 8.40 11.73
CA VAL A 27 0.03 8.66 10.62
C VAL A 27 -0.72 8.47 9.31
N GLU A 28 -0.77 9.52 8.49
CA GLU A 28 -1.27 9.44 7.12
C GLU A 28 -0.22 8.77 6.23
N VAL A 29 -0.66 7.80 5.42
CA VAL A 29 0.19 7.03 4.52
C VAL A 29 -0.44 6.91 3.14
N GLU A 30 0.41 6.94 2.12
CA GLU A 30 0.03 6.65 0.74
C GLU A 30 0.71 5.36 0.29
N PHE A 31 -0.09 4.40 -0.16
CA PHE A 31 0.36 3.12 -0.67
C PHE A 31 0.30 3.15 -2.20
N GLU A 32 1.43 2.82 -2.84
CA GLU A 32 1.45 2.56 -4.27
C GLU A 32 0.96 1.14 -4.54
N VAL A 33 -0.03 0.99 -5.42
CA VAL A 33 -0.51 -0.31 -5.87
C VAL A 33 0.46 -0.84 -6.92
N VAL A 34 1.20 -1.88 -6.57
CA VAL A 34 2.10 -2.58 -7.49
C VAL A 34 1.41 -3.79 -8.11
N ALA A 35 1.80 -4.14 -9.33
CA ALA A 35 1.30 -5.35 -9.98
C ALA A 35 1.71 -6.60 -9.20
N MET A 36 0.82 -7.60 -9.18
CA MET A 36 1.10 -8.89 -8.56
C MET A 36 2.31 -9.55 -9.23
N GLY A 37 3.28 -10.00 -8.43
CA GLY A 37 4.53 -10.58 -8.93
C GLY A 37 5.56 -9.55 -9.43
N ALA A 38 5.27 -8.25 -9.33
CA ALA A 38 6.27 -7.22 -9.61
C ALA A 38 7.43 -7.30 -8.61
N PRO A 39 8.68 -7.00 -9.05
CA PRO A 39 9.80 -6.88 -8.13
C PRO A 39 9.50 -5.77 -7.11
N PRO A 40 9.88 -5.95 -5.83
CA PRO A 40 9.64 -4.93 -4.83
C PRO A 40 10.38 -3.64 -5.23
N PRO A 41 9.74 -2.47 -5.10
CA PRO A 41 10.40 -1.20 -5.38
C PRO A 41 11.63 -1.05 -4.47
N GLY A 42 12.81 -0.91 -5.08
CA GLY A 42 14.09 -0.85 -4.38
C GLY A 42 14.83 -2.19 -4.21
N GLY A 43 14.24 -3.32 -4.62
CA GLY A 43 14.95 -4.59 -4.73
C GLY A 43 15.78 -4.63 -6.01
N ARG A 44 17.11 -4.63 -5.90
CA ARG A 44 17.99 -4.92 -7.05
C ARG A 44 17.60 -6.29 -7.62
N ALA A 45 17.19 -6.31 -8.89
CA ALA A 45 17.20 -7.53 -9.68
C ALA A 45 18.66 -7.95 -9.83
N ASN A 46 19.02 -9.09 -9.25
CA ASN A 46 20.27 -9.78 -9.58
C ASN A 46 20.08 -10.59 -10.86
#